data_AF-A0A2A7AIB2-F1
#
_entry.id   AF-A0A2A7AIB2-F1
#
_cell.length_a   1.000
_cell.length_b   1.000
_cell.length_c   1.000
_cell.angle_alpha   90.00
_cell.angle_beta   90.00
_cell.angle_gamma   90.00
#
_symmetry.space_group_name_H-M   'P 1'
#
loop_
_entity.id
_entity.type
_entity.pdbx_description
1 polymer ?
#
loop_
_entity_poly.entity_id
_entity_poly.type
_entity_poly.pdbx_seq_one_letter_code
_entity_poly.pdbx_strand_id
1 'polypeptide(L)'
;MKIFDKEFAFSSLNANDIERLEQAKAKLEKAEEAERQRAQQTPNMSYAEGIRGQCRIVEAFVDDVLGKGSAAALGLDGNDLGKALTVMTELTRAANQEKQKFDPSLLAPQLNREQRRKAKRRRHHG
;
A
#
# COMPACT_ATOMS: atom_id res chain seq x y z
N MET A 1 -1.60 -12.07 -4.06
CA MET A 1 -0.25 -11.55 -3.77
C MET A 1 0.42 -12.40 -2.70
N LYS A 2 1.72 -12.72 -2.88
CA LYS A 2 2.51 -13.46 -1.90
C LYS A 2 3.33 -12.49 -1.02
N ILE A 3 3.24 -12.64 0.29
CA ILE A 3 4.07 -11.92 1.29
C ILE A 3 4.72 -12.96 2.19
N PHE A 4 6.06 -12.94 2.27
CA PHE A 4 6.85 -14.07 2.79
C PHE A 4 6.39 -15.38 2.15
N ASP A 5 5.92 -16.37 2.92
CA ASP A 5 5.41 -17.65 2.44
C ASP A 5 3.88 -17.78 2.49
N LYS A 6 3.16 -16.65 2.50
CA LYS A 6 1.70 -16.62 2.61
C LYS A 6 1.05 -15.93 1.41
N GLU A 7 -0.05 -16.52 0.94
CA GLU A 7 -0.86 -16.01 -0.17
C GLU A 7 -2.05 -15.21 0.35
N PHE A 8 -2.29 -14.04 -0.23
CA PHE A 8 -3.40 -13.15 0.10
C PHE A 8 -4.21 -12.79 -1.15
N ALA A 9 -5.52 -12.65 -0.97
CA ALA A 9 -6.47 -12.22 -1.99
C ALA A 9 -6.40 -10.69 -2.19
N PHE A 10 -5.29 -10.26 -2.76
CA PHE A 10 -5.03 -8.88 -3.16
C PHE A 10 -4.24 -8.89 -4.46
N SER A 11 -4.57 -7.99 -5.38
CA SER A 11 -3.73 -7.69 -6.53
C SER A 11 -3.62 -6.18 -6.79
N SER A 12 -2.41 -5.72 -7.11
CA SER A 12 -2.16 -4.33 -7.50
C SER A 12 -2.63 -3.98 -8.91
N LEU A 13 -3.25 -4.93 -9.61
CA LEU A 13 -3.88 -4.75 -10.92
C LEU A 13 -5.40 -4.92 -10.88
N ASN A 14 -5.98 -5.14 -9.69
CA ASN A 14 -7.41 -5.20 -9.47
C ASN A 14 -7.91 -3.84 -8.95
N ALA A 15 -8.88 -3.23 -9.64
CA ALA A 15 -9.39 -1.91 -9.28
C ALA A 15 -9.99 -1.85 -7.86
N ASN A 16 -10.78 -2.86 -7.47
CA ASN A 16 -11.38 -2.92 -6.13
C ASN A 16 -10.32 -3.03 -5.04
N ASP A 17 -9.24 -3.77 -5.29
CA ASP A 17 -8.13 -3.90 -4.34
C ASP A 17 -7.31 -2.60 -4.26
N ILE A 18 -7.15 -1.87 -5.36
CA ILE A 18 -6.51 -0.54 -5.37
C ILE A 18 -7.35 0.44 -4.55
N GLU A 19 -8.67 0.49 -4.76
CA GLU A 19 -9.58 1.32 -3.97
C GLU A 19 -9.52 0.95 -2.47
N ARG A 20 -9.49 -0.35 -2.15
CA ARG A 20 -9.30 -0.83 -0.77
C ARG A 20 -7.98 -0.33 -0.17
N LEU A 21 -6.89 -0.38 -0.93
CA LEU A 21 -5.59 0.14 -0.49
C LEU A 21 -5.62 1.66 -0.26
N GLU A 22 -6.27 2.43 -1.14
CA GLU A 22 -6.39 3.88 -0.98
C GLU A 22 -7.20 4.25 0.26
N GLN A 23 -8.31 3.54 0.50
CA GLN A 23 -9.11 3.70 1.72
C GLN A 23 -8.29 3.33 2.97
N ALA A 24 -7.53 2.24 2.92
CA ALA A 24 -6.66 1.82 4.03
C ALA A 24 -5.57 2.87 4.31
N LYS A 25 -4.97 3.47 3.27
CA LYS A 25 -3.98 4.56 3.43
C LYS A 25 -4.59 5.81 4.07
N ALA A 26 -5.81 6.19 3.66
CA ALA A 26 -6.49 7.33 4.27
C ALA A 26 -6.82 7.09 5.76
N LYS A 27 -7.14 5.85 6.14
CA LYS A 27 -7.32 5.47 7.54
C LYS A 27 -5.98 5.45 8.30
N LEU A 28 -4.92 4.95 7.68
CA LEU A 28 -3.56 4.93 8.23
C LEU A 28 -3.12 6.36 8.61
N GLU A 29 -3.23 7.31 7.68
CA GLU A 29 -2.85 8.71 7.92
C GLU A 29 -3.62 9.32 9.10
N LYS A 30 -4.94 9.09 9.17
CA LYS A 30 -5.78 9.53 10.30
C LYS A 30 -5.37 8.87 11.62
N ALA A 31 -5.05 7.58 11.59
CA ALA A 31 -4.64 6.84 12.78
C ALA A 31 -3.27 7.29 13.29
N GLU A 32 -2.32 7.58 12.39
CA GLU A 32 -1.03 8.17 12.75
C GLU A 32 -1.19 9.56 13.35
N GLU A 33 -2.05 10.40 12.78
CA GLU A 33 -2.33 11.73 13.34
C GLU A 33 -2.98 11.63 14.72
N ALA A 34 -3.97 10.76 14.90
CA ALA A 34 -4.60 10.50 16.18
C ALA A 34 -3.60 9.98 17.23
N GLU A 35 -2.68 9.09 16.85
CA GLU A 35 -1.65 8.58 17.78
C GLU A 35 -0.61 9.65 18.11
N ARG A 36 -0.24 10.52 17.17
CA ARG A 36 0.60 11.69 17.44
C ARG A 36 -0.07 12.64 18.44
N GLN A 37 -1.35 12.93 18.26
CA GLN A 37 -2.12 13.77 19.19
C GLN A 37 -2.23 13.12 20.56
N ARG A 38 -2.53 11.81 20.61
CA ARG A 38 -2.57 11.03 21.86
C ARG A 38 -1.24 11.08 22.60
N ALA A 39 -0.12 10.91 21.90
CA ALA A 39 1.21 10.98 22.47
C ALA A 39 1.51 12.37 23.06
N GLN A 40 1.09 13.45 22.39
CA GLN A 40 1.23 14.82 22.90
C GLN A 40 0.37 15.09 24.15
N GLN A 41 -0.80 14.46 24.24
CA GLN A 41 -1.75 14.64 25.35
C GLN A 41 -1.49 13.70 26.54
N THR A 42 -0.60 12.71 26.39
CA THR A 42 -0.31 11.73 27.44
C THR A 42 1.02 12.07 28.12
N PRO A 43 1.02 12.79 29.26
CA PRO A 43 2.24 13.05 29.99
C PRO A 43 2.88 11.74 30.44
N ASN A 44 4.19 11.62 30.27
CA ASN A 44 4.99 10.44 30.63
C ASN A 44 4.63 9.15 29.86
N MET A 45 4.12 9.24 28.63
CA MET A 45 3.96 8.06 27.77
C MET A 45 5.29 7.30 27.65
N SER A 46 5.26 6.00 27.95
CA SER A 46 6.45 5.16 27.80
C SER A 46 6.77 4.93 26.33
N TYR A 47 8.07 4.85 26.00
CA TYR A 47 8.51 4.46 24.66
C TYR A 47 7.90 3.12 24.21
N ALA A 48 7.73 2.17 25.13
CA ALA A 48 7.07 0.89 24.84
C ALA A 48 5.58 1.05 24.50
N GLU A 49 4.88 1.99 25.13
CA GLU A 49 3.48 2.29 24.79
C GLU A 49 3.37 2.94 23.41
N GLY A 50 4.30 3.83 23.06
CA GLY A 50 4.40 4.40 21.72
C GLY A 50 4.65 3.33 20.64
N ILE A 51 5.56 2.38 20.90
CA ILE A 51 5.79 1.23 20.01
C ILE A 51 4.50 0.43 19.81
N ARG A 52 3.78 0.09 20.89
CA ARG A 52 2.51 -0.65 20.77
C ARG A 52 1.45 0.14 20.01
N GLY A 53 1.41 1.46 20.19
CA GLY A 53 0.56 2.36 19.39
C GLY A 53 0.83 2.22 17.89
N GLN A 54 2.11 2.32 17.50
CA GLN A 54 2.52 2.17 16.10
C GLN A 54 2.25 0.75 15.56
N CYS A 55 2.49 -0.31 16.35
CA CYS A 55 2.18 -1.68 15.93
C CYS A 55 0.70 -1.85 15.60
N ARG A 56 -0.20 -1.34 16.46
CA ARG A 56 -1.66 -1.43 16.23
C ARG A 56 -2.09 -0.73 14.94
N ILE A 57 -1.49 0.41 14.63
CA ILE A 57 -1.77 1.16 13.39
C ILE A 57 -1.36 0.34 12.17
N VAL A 58 -0.15 -0.24 12.18
CA VAL A 58 0.35 -1.06 11.09
C VAL A 58 -0.48 -2.34 10.93
N GLU A 59 -0.82 -3.02 12.03
CA GLU A 59 -1.64 -4.23 11.99
C GLU A 59 -3.03 -3.97 11.42
N ALA A 60 -3.68 -2.89 11.85
CA ALA A 60 -4.97 -2.47 11.31
C ALA A 60 -4.88 -2.16 9.81
N PHE A 61 -3.81 -1.49 9.37
CA PHE A 61 -3.58 -1.23 7.95
C PHE A 61 -3.38 -2.51 7.15
N VAL A 62 -2.57 -3.46 7.64
CA VAL A 62 -2.35 -4.75 7.00
C VAL A 62 -3.65 -5.53 6.87
N ASP A 63 -4.48 -5.55 7.91
CA ASP A 63 -5.79 -6.19 7.89
C ASP A 63 -6.77 -5.51 6.93
N ASP A 64 -6.77 -4.18 6.87
CA ASP A 64 -7.61 -3.43 5.92
C ASP A 64 -7.19 -3.69 4.46
N VAL A 65 -5.89 -3.85 4.19
CA VAL A 65 -5.37 -4.10 2.82
C VAL A 65 -5.51 -5.56 2.41
N LEU A 66 -5.14 -6.51 3.26
CA LEU A 66 -5.04 -7.94 2.90
C LEU A 66 -6.23 -8.78 3.36
N GLY A 67 -7.09 -8.22 4.20
CA GLY A 67 -8.23 -8.89 4.81
C GLY A 67 -8.00 -9.15 6.31
N LYS A 68 -9.09 -9.17 7.07
CA LYS A 68 -9.07 -9.32 8.53
C LYS A 68 -8.27 -10.56 8.97
N GLY A 69 -7.38 -10.40 9.95
CA GLY A 69 -6.54 -11.46 10.47
C GLY A 69 -5.24 -11.70 9.68
N SER A 70 -4.97 -10.92 8.63
CA SER A 70 -3.73 -11.02 7.85
C SER A 70 -2.51 -10.61 8.66
N ALA A 71 -2.63 -9.58 9.50
CA ALA A 71 -1.57 -9.15 10.40
C ALA A 71 -1.13 -10.29 11.35
N ALA A 72 -2.10 -10.93 12.00
CA ALA A 72 -1.85 -12.10 12.85
C ALA A 72 -1.30 -13.28 12.06
N ALA A 73 -1.82 -13.53 10.84
CA ALA A 73 -1.30 -14.57 9.97
C ALA A 73 0.17 -14.32 9.59
N LEU A 74 0.61 -13.05 9.49
CA LEU A 74 1.99 -12.64 9.23
C LEU A 74 2.85 -12.59 10.50
N GLY A 75 2.30 -12.97 11.66
CA GLY A 75 3.03 -13.05 12.93
C GLY A 75 3.21 -11.72 13.66
N LEU A 76 2.37 -10.72 13.34
CA LEU A 76 2.30 -9.49 14.11
C LEU A 76 1.48 -9.73 15.40
N ASP A 77 1.99 -9.22 16.52
CA ASP A 77 1.51 -9.50 17.88
C ASP A 77 1.31 -8.24 18.75
N GLY A 78 1.41 -7.06 18.14
CA GLY A 78 1.24 -5.75 18.76
C GLY A 78 2.47 -5.22 19.50
N ASN A 79 3.59 -5.96 19.52
CA ASN A 79 4.73 -5.62 20.38
C ASN A 79 6.06 -5.42 19.65
N ASP A 80 6.22 -5.94 18.43
CA ASP A 80 7.46 -5.84 17.66
C ASP A 80 7.29 -4.93 16.43
N LEU A 81 7.66 -3.66 16.60
CA LEU A 81 7.61 -2.67 15.52
C LEU A 81 8.59 -3.00 14.37
N GLY A 82 9.71 -3.65 14.66
CA GLY A 82 10.66 -4.09 13.64
C GLY A 82 10.01 -5.07 12.67
N LYS A 83 9.30 -6.07 13.20
CA LYS A 83 8.49 -7.00 12.40
C LYS A 83 7.38 -6.28 11.64
N ALA A 84 6.65 -5.37 12.29
CA ALA A 84 5.58 -4.60 11.64
C ALA A 84 6.11 -3.80 10.42
N LEU A 85 7.25 -3.11 10.58
CA LEU A 85 7.89 -2.38 9.47
C LEU A 85 8.42 -3.32 8.38
N THR A 86 8.91 -4.51 8.74
CA THR A 86 9.33 -5.54 7.77
C THR A 86 8.14 -6.03 6.94
N VAL A 87 6.99 -6.27 7.57
CA VAL A 87 5.73 -6.61 6.86
C VAL A 87 5.32 -5.49 5.90
N MET A 88 5.36 -4.22 6.34
CA MET A 88 5.03 -3.07 5.48
C MET A 88 5.96 -2.94 4.27
N THR A 89 7.25 -3.22 4.46
CA THR A 89 8.26 -3.19 3.40
C THR A 89 7.98 -4.28 2.36
N GLU A 90 7.72 -5.50 2.80
CA GLU A 90 7.42 -6.62 1.90
C GLU A 90 6.07 -6.46 1.19
N LEU A 91 5.05 -5.91 1.87
CA LEU A 91 3.78 -5.53 1.23
C LEU A 91 4.02 -4.52 0.09
N THR A 92 4.81 -3.49 0.33
CA THR A 92 5.14 -2.47 -0.68
C THR A 92 5.92 -3.07 -1.84
N ARG A 93 6.91 -3.93 -1.54
CA ARG A 93 7.69 -4.64 -2.54
C ARG A 93 6.81 -5.51 -3.43
N ALA A 94 5.95 -6.34 -2.84
CA ALA A 94 5.07 -7.24 -3.56
C ALA A 94 4.07 -6.47 -4.44
N ALA A 95 3.52 -5.36 -3.94
CA ALA A 95 2.65 -4.47 -4.71
C ALA A 95 3.36 -3.88 -5.94
N ASN A 96 4.58 -3.37 -5.75
CA ASN A 96 5.37 -2.80 -6.84
C ASN A 96 5.77 -3.86 -7.87
N GLN A 97 6.07 -5.08 -7.44
CA GLN A 97 6.39 -6.19 -8.34
C GLN A 97 5.20 -6.56 -9.24
N GLU A 98 3.98 -6.56 -8.72
CA GLU A 98 2.79 -6.76 -9.54
C GLU A 98 2.56 -5.59 -10.51
N LYS A 99 2.73 -4.35 -10.05
CA LYS A 99 2.59 -3.15 -10.90
C LYS A 99 3.58 -3.13 -12.06
N GLN A 100 4.79 -3.64 -11.89
CA GLN A 100 5.78 -3.74 -12.98
C GLN A 100 5.34 -4.65 -14.13
N LYS A 101 4.38 -5.56 -13.91
CA LYS A 101 3.83 -6.42 -14.97
C LYS A 101 2.83 -5.69 -15.87
N PHE A 102 2.38 -4.51 -15.45
CA PHE A 102 1.44 -3.71 -16.21
C PHE A 102 2.17 -2.76 -17.15
N ASP A 103 1.77 -2.77 -18.42
CA ASP A 103 2.22 -1.77 -19.39
C ASP A 103 1.34 -0.51 -19.28
N PRO A 104 1.87 0.62 -18.77
CA PRO A 104 1.09 1.85 -18.64
C PRO A 104 0.58 2.40 -19.98
N SER A 105 1.18 1.99 -21.11
CA SER A 105 0.73 2.39 -22.44
C SER A 105 -0.68 1.89 -22.76
N LEU A 106 -1.16 0.86 -22.07
CA LEU A 106 -2.52 0.33 -22.19
C LEU A 106 -3.58 1.33 -21.68
N LEU A 107 -3.20 2.25 -20.78
CA LEU A 107 -4.07 3.34 -20.31
C LEU A 107 -3.96 4.60 -21.19
N ALA A 108 -2.98 4.66 -22.09
CA ALA A 108 -2.80 5.83 -22.93
C ALA A 108 -3.98 5.95 -23.92
N PRO A 109 -4.50 7.17 -24.16
CA PRO A 109 -5.52 7.38 -25.17
C PRO A 109 -5.01 6.89 -26.53
N GLN A 110 -5.72 5.92 -27.12
CA GLN A 110 -5.37 5.42 -28.43
C GLN A 110 -5.63 6.52 -29.47
N LEU A 111 -4.56 7.02 -30.11
CA LEU A 111 -4.69 8.02 -31.16
C LEU A 111 -5.61 7.52 -32.26
N ASN A 112 -6.57 8.35 -32.65
CA ASN A 112 -7.46 8.00 -33.74
C ASN A 112 -6.68 7.91 -35.08
N ARG A 113 -7.30 7.32 -36.11
CA ARG A 113 -6.64 7.02 -37.38
C ARG A 113 -6.04 8.26 -38.05
N GLU A 114 -6.64 9.43 -37.85
CA GLU A 114 -6.16 10.71 -38.41
C GLU A 114 -4.96 11.27 -37.64
N GLN A 115 -5.00 11.21 -36.31
CA GLN A 115 -3.88 11.60 -35.45
C GLN A 115 -2.65 10.73 -35.68
N ARG A 116 -2.83 9.42 -35.90
CA ARG A 116 -1.74 8.50 -36.31
C ARG A 116 -1.08 8.92 -37.61
N ARG A 117 -1.85 9.39 -38.60
CA ARG A 117 -1.32 9.89 -39.88
C ARG A 117 -0.54 11.19 -39.71
N LYS A 118 -1.04 12.14 -38.91
CA LYS A 118 -0.31 13.40 -38.62
C LYS A 118 1.00 13.15 -37.86
N ALA A 119 0.99 12.25 -36.87
CA ALA A 119 2.20 11.87 -36.13
C ALA A 119 3.26 11.22 -37.04
N LYS A 120 2.85 10.36 -37.99
CA LYS A 120 3.76 9.72 -38.96
C LYS A 120 4.38 10.74 -39.93
N ARG A 121 3.62 11.76 -40.38
CA ARG A 121 4.16 12.84 -41.23
C ARG A 121 5.18 13.71 -40.50
N ARG A 122 4.98 14.01 -39.21
CA ARG A 122 5.93 14.79 -38.40
C ARG A 122 7.27 14.07 -38.16
N ARG A 123 7.29 12.74 -38.13
CA ARG A 123 8.51 11.94 -37.97
C ARG A 123 9.36 11.78 -39.24
N HIS A 124 8.82 12.11 -40.41
CA HIS A 124 9.46 11.88 -41.71
C HIS A 124 10.05 13.16 -42.34
N HIS A 125 9.90 14.31 -41.67
CA HIS A 125 10.38 15.63 -42.11
C HIS A 125 11.31 16.28 -41.06
N GLY A 126 11.86 15.48 -40.15
CA GLY A 126 12.91 15.89 -39.23
C GLY A 126 14.21 15.19 -39.58
#